data_AF-A0A838I8L8-F1
#
_entry.id   AF-A0A838I8L8-F1
#
_cell.length_a   1.000
_cell.length_b   1.000
_cell.length_c   1.000
_cell.angle_alpha   90.00
_cell.angle_beta   90.00
_cell.angle_gamma   90.00
#
_symmetry.space_group_name_H-M   'P 1'
#
loop_
_entity.id
_entity.type
_entity.pdbx_description
1 polymer ?
#
loop_
_entity_poly.entity_id
_entity_poly.type
_entity_poly.pdbx_seq_one_letter_code
_entity_poly.pdbx_strand_id
1 'polypeptide(L)'
;MSGEQVKYLLSEDAIPSHWINLMPDLPGEPLPPLHPGTKEPAGPDDLTPIFPMSLIGQEVSTEPEMEIPDAVRDAYRLWRPTPLFRARRFERELDTPARIYYKYEGVSPAGSHKPNSAVAQAYANKEAGVERLSTETGAGQWGSALSLACSMFGLDCLVYMVGASYDQKPYRRAMMESWGAKVIRSPSDTTEAGRSQASHPTGSLGIAISEAVEVAAGDPATNYALGSVLNHVCLHQTVIGQEAIAQL
;
A
#
# COMPACT_ATOMS: atom_id res chain seq x y z
N MET A 1 -7.23 -4.02 -40.63
CA MET A 1 -6.63 -4.33 -39.31
C MET A 1 -7.71 -4.30 -38.23
N SER A 2 -8.72 -5.16 -38.29
CA SER A 2 -9.83 -5.11 -37.32
C SER A 2 -10.35 -6.52 -37.05
N GLY A 3 -10.11 -6.99 -35.83
CA GLY A 3 -10.58 -8.30 -35.34
C GLY A 3 -9.79 -8.83 -34.14
N GLU A 4 -8.55 -8.38 -33.96
CA GLU A 4 -7.70 -8.92 -32.89
C GLU A 4 -7.95 -8.23 -31.54
N GLN A 5 -8.26 -9.04 -30.52
CA GLN A 5 -8.47 -8.56 -29.16
C GLN A 5 -7.22 -7.85 -28.62
N VAL A 6 -7.45 -6.69 -27.98
CA VAL A 6 -6.41 -5.83 -27.36
C VAL A 6 -6.62 -5.70 -25.85
N LYS A 7 -7.86 -5.81 -25.38
CA LYS A 7 -8.24 -5.62 -23.99
C LYS A 7 -8.92 -6.89 -23.47
N TYR A 8 -8.48 -7.35 -22.31
CA TYR A 8 -8.96 -8.53 -21.61
C TYR A 8 -9.53 -8.05 -20.28
N LEU A 9 -10.81 -8.34 -20.05
CA LEU A 9 -11.59 -7.86 -18.91
C LEU A 9 -12.13 -9.06 -18.13
N LEU A 10 -12.31 -8.85 -16.84
CA LEU A 10 -13.07 -9.72 -15.96
C LEU A 10 -14.19 -8.88 -15.34
N SER A 11 -15.31 -9.50 -14.98
CA SER A 11 -16.36 -8.85 -14.18
C SER A 11 -15.98 -8.78 -12.71
N GLU A 12 -16.70 -7.98 -11.94
CA GLU A 12 -16.54 -7.82 -10.49
C GLU A 12 -16.76 -9.14 -9.72
N ASP A 13 -17.50 -10.10 -10.30
CA ASP A 13 -17.68 -11.44 -9.73
C ASP A 13 -16.39 -12.27 -9.73
N ALA A 14 -15.41 -11.88 -10.55
CA ALA A 14 -14.09 -12.54 -10.63
C ALA A 14 -13.05 -11.92 -9.68
N ILE A 15 -13.42 -10.94 -8.84
CA ILE A 15 -12.52 -10.46 -7.79
C ILE A 15 -12.17 -11.65 -6.87
N PRO A 16 -10.88 -11.96 -6.67
CA PRO A 16 -10.46 -13.09 -5.85
C PRO A 16 -11.10 -13.08 -4.45
N SER A 17 -11.36 -14.26 -3.91
CA SER A 17 -11.84 -14.42 -2.52
C SER A 17 -10.70 -14.62 -1.53
N HIS A 18 -9.50 -14.96 -2.00
CA HIS A 18 -8.31 -15.15 -1.17
C HIS A 18 -7.13 -14.36 -1.74
N TRP A 19 -6.24 -13.90 -0.87
CA TRP A 19 -4.87 -13.56 -1.21
C TRP A 19 -4.02 -14.83 -1.19
N ILE A 20 -2.96 -14.85 -2.01
CA ILE A 20 -1.99 -15.94 -2.06
C ILE A 20 -0.77 -15.56 -1.24
N ASN A 21 -0.39 -16.40 -0.29
CA ASN A 21 0.83 -16.25 0.47
C ASN A 21 1.96 -17.01 -0.21
N LEU A 22 3.00 -16.28 -0.63
CA LEU A 22 4.15 -16.88 -1.29
C LEU A 22 5.14 -17.49 -0.30
N MET A 23 5.07 -17.14 0.98
CA MET A 23 6.03 -17.56 2.01
C MET A 23 6.23 -19.08 2.08
N PRO A 24 5.18 -19.93 2.01
CA PRO A 24 5.34 -21.39 2.05
C PRO A 24 6.06 -21.98 0.84
N ASP A 25 6.05 -21.27 -0.30
CA ASP A 25 6.65 -21.72 -1.56
C ASP A 25 8.07 -21.18 -1.78
N LEU A 26 8.51 -20.20 -0.98
CA LEU A 26 9.83 -19.60 -1.12
C LEU A 26 10.92 -20.58 -0.63
N PRO A 27 12.07 -20.65 -1.34
CA PRO A 27 13.17 -21.51 -0.91
C PRO A 27 13.87 -20.97 0.33
N GLY A 28 14.14 -21.85 1.30
CA GLY A 28 14.84 -21.53 2.54
C GLY A 28 13.90 -21.07 3.66
N GLU A 29 14.44 -20.95 4.86
CA GLU A 29 13.69 -20.40 5.99
C GLU A 29 13.68 -18.86 5.90
N PRO A 30 12.52 -18.22 6.10
CA PRO A 30 12.45 -16.77 6.10
C PRO A 30 13.26 -16.21 7.26
N LEU A 31 14.07 -15.20 6.97
CA LEU A 31 14.83 -14.50 8.01
C LEU A 31 13.85 -13.62 8.80
N PRO A 32 13.84 -13.71 10.15
CA PRO A 32 12.97 -12.88 10.95
C PRO A 32 13.39 -11.42 10.84
N PRO A 33 12.45 -10.46 10.96
CA PRO A 33 12.82 -9.07 11.20
C PRO A 33 13.66 -8.98 12.47
N LEU A 34 14.62 -8.07 12.51
CA LEU A 34 15.45 -7.84 13.69
C LEU A 34 14.96 -6.61 14.44
N HIS A 35 14.87 -6.71 15.76
CA HIS A 35 14.53 -5.57 16.60
C HIS A 35 15.65 -4.52 16.50
N PRO A 36 15.35 -3.24 16.20
CA PRO A 36 16.36 -2.23 15.86
C PRO A 36 17.33 -1.90 17.00
N GLY A 37 16.89 -2.03 18.26
CA GLY A 37 17.72 -1.86 19.46
C GLY A 37 18.61 -3.07 19.78
N THR A 38 18.01 -4.23 20.06
CA THR A 38 18.72 -5.45 20.47
C THR A 38 19.45 -6.16 19.33
N LYS A 39 19.01 -5.99 18.08
CA LYS A 39 19.45 -6.74 16.89
C LYS A 39 19.14 -8.24 16.92
N GLU A 40 18.32 -8.67 17.87
CA GLU A 40 17.79 -10.03 17.94
C GLU A 40 16.51 -10.14 17.11
N PRO A 41 16.07 -11.37 16.74
CA PRO A 41 14.78 -11.58 16.07
C PRO A 41 13.62 -10.89 16.81
N ALA A 42 12.89 -10.03 16.10
CA ALA A 42 11.72 -9.35 16.62
C ALA A 42 10.52 -10.30 16.66
N GLY A 43 9.78 -10.24 17.77
CA GLY A 43 8.54 -10.99 17.96
C GLY A 43 7.29 -10.17 17.62
N PRO A 44 6.10 -10.79 17.67
CA PRO A 44 4.82 -10.10 17.48
C PRO A 44 4.66 -8.87 18.39
N ASP A 45 5.06 -8.98 19.66
CA ASP A 45 4.93 -7.90 20.65
C ASP A 45 5.71 -6.64 20.24
N ASP A 46 6.84 -6.78 19.55
CA ASP A 46 7.66 -5.67 19.06
C ASP A 46 6.97 -4.88 17.92
N LEU A 47 5.96 -5.47 17.28
CA LEU A 47 5.21 -4.88 16.18
C LEU A 47 3.86 -4.28 16.62
N THR A 48 3.35 -4.69 17.79
CA THR A 48 2.08 -4.19 18.35
C THR A 48 1.99 -2.67 18.56
N PRO A 49 3.10 -1.91 18.78
CA PRO A 49 3.00 -0.46 18.91
C PRO A 49 2.60 0.26 17.62
N ILE A 50 2.67 -0.42 16.47
CA ILE A 50 2.46 0.22 15.16
C ILE A 50 1.48 -0.54 14.26
N PHE A 51 1.23 -1.83 14.53
CA PHE A 51 0.32 -2.67 13.75
C PHE A 51 -0.71 -3.39 14.62
N PRO A 52 -1.95 -3.57 14.13
CA PRO A 52 -2.94 -4.41 14.77
C PRO A 52 -2.59 -5.90 14.61
N MET A 53 -3.03 -6.73 15.55
CA MET A 53 -2.75 -8.18 15.58
C MET A 53 -3.13 -8.91 14.29
N SER A 54 -4.17 -8.46 13.59
CA SER A 54 -4.58 -9.03 12.30
C SER A 54 -3.52 -8.87 11.21
N LEU A 55 -2.87 -7.70 11.11
CA LEU A 55 -1.76 -7.48 10.16
C LEU A 55 -0.49 -8.20 10.60
N ILE A 56 -0.21 -8.24 11.91
CA ILE A 56 0.93 -8.99 12.45
C ILE A 56 0.78 -10.49 12.12
N GLY A 57 -0.43 -11.03 12.29
CA GLY A 57 -0.74 -12.41 11.92
C GLY A 57 -0.51 -12.69 10.45
N GLN A 58 -0.86 -11.76 9.56
CA GLN A 58 -0.56 -11.88 8.12
C GLN A 58 0.94 -11.86 7.83
N GLU A 59 1.70 -11.03 8.56
CA GLU A 59 3.14 -10.86 8.35
C GLU A 59 3.96 -12.13 8.62
N VAL A 60 3.54 -12.91 9.62
CA VAL A 60 4.26 -14.11 10.09
C VAL A 60 3.60 -15.43 9.68
N SER A 61 2.51 -15.38 8.94
CA SER A 61 1.75 -16.59 8.59
C SER A 61 2.45 -17.45 7.54
N THR A 62 2.24 -18.76 7.70
CA THR A 62 2.63 -19.82 6.78
C THR A 62 1.44 -20.46 6.08
N GLU A 63 0.23 -19.94 6.25
CA GLU A 63 -0.94 -20.42 5.50
C GLU A 63 -0.80 -20.02 4.04
N PRO A 64 -1.03 -20.93 3.06
CA PRO A 64 -0.82 -20.67 1.64
C PRO A 64 -1.82 -19.66 1.05
N GLU A 65 -2.98 -19.53 1.67
CA GLU A 65 -4.04 -18.64 1.25
C GLU A 65 -4.63 -17.92 2.46
N MET A 66 -5.12 -16.70 2.23
CA MET A 66 -5.79 -15.90 3.25
C MET A 66 -7.07 -15.31 2.69
N GLU A 67 -8.19 -15.54 3.36
CA GLU A 67 -9.47 -14.99 2.95
C GLU A 67 -9.42 -13.45 2.92
N ILE A 68 -9.91 -12.87 1.83
CA ILE A 68 -10.05 -11.43 1.70
C ILE A 68 -11.37 -11.05 2.39
N PRO A 69 -11.35 -10.22 3.45
CA PRO A 69 -12.58 -9.81 4.13
C PRO A 69 -13.59 -9.19 3.16
N ASP A 70 -14.87 -9.47 3.36
CA ASP A 70 -15.93 -9.00 2.45
C ASP A 70 -15.93 -7.48 2.27
N ALA A 71 -15.67 -6.71 3.33
CA ALA A 71 -15.57 -5.24 3.26
C ALA A 71 -14.39 -4.77 2.39
N VAL A 72 -13.27 -5.53 2.39
CA VAL A 72 -12.11 -5.25 1.52
C VAL A 72 -12.44 -5.60 0.07
N ARG A 73 -13.10 -6.74 -0.18
CA ARG A 73 -13.56 -7.12 -1.52
C ARG A 73 -14.59 -6.13 -2.08
N ASP A 74 -15.48 -5.63 -1.23
CA ASP A 74 -16.45 -4.59 -1.61
C ASP A 74 -15.74 -3.29 -2.01
N ALA A 75 -14.78 -2.82 -1.22
CA ALA A 75 -13.97 -1.67 -1.59
C ALA A 75 -13.18 -1.89 -2.90
N TYR A 76 -12.66 -3.10 -3.15
CA TYR A 76 -12.00 -3.43 -4.41
C TYR A 76 -12.92 -3.28 -5.64
N ARG A 77 -14.23 -3.50 -5.52
CA ARG A 77 -15.19 -3.34 -6.65
C ARG A 77 -15.15 -1.95 -7.27
N LEU A 78 -14.64 -0.94 -6.56
CA LEU A 78 -14.49 0.40 -7.11
C LEU A 78 -13.51 0.47 -8.29
N TRP A 79 -12.54 -0.44 -8.40
CA TRP A 79 -11.57 -0.44 -9.51
C TRP A 79 -11.10 -1.81 -10.01
N ARG A 80 -11.42 -2.89 -9.29
CA ARG A 80 -11.04 -4.26 -9.65
C ARG A 80 -12.22 -5.01 -10.27
N PRO A 81 -11.95 -5.98 -11.17
CA PRO A 81 -10.65 -6.36 -11.71
C PRO A 81 -10.03 -5.32 -12.66
N THR A 82 -8.70 -5.20 -12.64
CA THR A 82 -8.03 -4.23 -13.52
C THR A 82 -7.85 -4.82 -14.93
N PRO A 83 -7.86 -4.02 -16.00
CA PRO A 83 -7.73 -4.54 -17.36
C PRO A 83 -6.32 -5.06 -17.64
N LEU A 84 -6.24 -6.18 -18.37
CA LEU A 84 -5.02 -6.63 -19.03
C LEU A 84 -5.08 -6.19 -20.50
N PHE A 85 -3.99 -5.61 -21.00
CA PHE A 85 -3.90 -5.17 -22.38
C PHE A 85 -2.77 -5.88 -23.12
N ARG A 86 -2.99 -6.16 -24.40
CA ARG A 86 -1.92 -6.58 -25.32
C ARG A 86 -1.42 -5.38 -26.13
N ALA A 87 -0.13 -5.07 -26.00
CA ALA A 87 0.50 -3.90 -26.59
C ALA A 87 0.86 -4.09 -28.08
N ARG A 88 -0.10 -4.50 -28.93
CA ARG A 88 0.14 -4.83 -30.36
C ARG A 88 0.78 -3.73 -31.19
N ARG A 89 0.54 -2.46 -30.86
CA ARG A 89 1.20 -1.33 -31.53
C ARG A 89 2.69 -1.30 -31.18
N PHE A 90 3.01 -1.57 -29.92
CA PHE A 90 4.39 -1.65 -29.44
C PHE A 90 5.10 -2.90 -29.96
N GLU A 91 4.42 -4.05 -30.02
CA GLU A 91 4.93 -5.26 -30.67
C GLU A 91 5.37 -4.98 -32.13
N ARG A 92 4.56 -4.23 -32.90
CA ARG A 92 4.88 -3.83 -34.27
C ARG A 92 6.02 -2.83 -34.37
N GLU A 93 6.07 -1.85 -33.46
CA GLU A 93 7.16 -0.87 -33.41
C GLU A 93 8.52 -1.54 -33.13
N LEU A 94 8.51 -2.58 -32.30
CA LEU A 94 9.70 -3.35 -31.95
C LEU A 94 10.06 -4.44 -32.98
N ASP A 95 9.23 -4.66 -34.00
CA ASP A 95 9.32 -5.80 -34.94
C ASP A 95 9.62 -7.14 -34.22
N THR A 96 8.88 -7.41 -33.13
CA THR A 96 9.12 -8.58 -32.28
C THR A 96 8.07 -9.67 -32.47
N PRO A 97 8.46 -10.95 -32.47
CA PRO A 97 7.50 -12.06 -32.41
C PRO A 97 6.93 -12.25 -31.00
N ALA A 98 7.48 -11.57 -29.98
CA ALA A 98 7.00 -11.66 -28.61
C ALA A 98 5.60 -11.04 -28.46
N ARG A 99 4.80 -11.60 -27.55
CA ARG A 99 3.51 -11.03 -27.15
C ARG A 99 3.74 -10.21 -25.89
N ILE A 100 3.42 -8.92 -25.93
CA ILE A 100 3.64 -8.00 -24.82
C ILE A 100 2.30 -7.68 -24.19
N TYR A 101 2.13 -8.09 -22.93
CA TYR A 101 0.96 -7.76 -22.13
C TYR A 101 1.34 -6.86 -20.97
N TYR A 102 0.41 -6.00 -20.54
CA TYR A 102 0.56 -5.21 -19.32
C TYR A 102 -0.75 -5.21 -18.54
N LYS A 103 -0.64 -5.52 -17.24
CA LYS A 103 -1.74 -5.46 -16.27
C LYS A 103 -1.83 -4.03 -15.74
N TYR A 104 -2.90 -3.32 -16.08
CA TYR A 104 -2.97 -1.88 -15.88
C TYR A 104 -3.61 -1.51 -14.53
N GLU A 105 -2.79 -1.51 -13.48
CA GLU A 105 -3.18 -1.10 -12.11
C GLU A 105 -3.39 0.41 -11.94
N GLY A 106 -3.27 1.20 -13.01
CA GLY A 106 -3.49 2.64 -12.98
C GLY A 106 -4.96 3.06 -12.93
N VAL A 107 -5.91 2.11 -12.99
CA VAL A 107 -7.35 2.38 -13.00
C VAL A 107 -7.94 2.70 -11.63
N SER A 108 -7.20 2.46 -10.54
CA SER A 108 -7.67 2.83 -9.20
C SER A 108 -7.82 4.34 -9.07
N PRO A 109 -8.69 4.85 -8.18
CA PRO A 109 -8.84 6.30 -7.98
C PRO A 109 -7.52 6.99 -7.63
N ALA A 110 -6.62 6.31 -6.90
CA ALA A 110 -5.28 6.83 -6.58
C ALA A 110 -4.25 6.68 -7.72
N GLY A 111 -4.58 5.95 -8.79
CA GLY A 111 -3.76 5.80 -10.00
C GLY A 111 -2.56 4.88 -9.83
N SER A 112 -2.67 3.82 -9.01
CA SER A 112 -1.64 2.78 -8.85
C SER A 112 -2.20 1.51 -8.19
N HIS A 113 -1.36 0.48 -8.00
CA HIS A 113 -1.68 -0.75 -7.26
C HIS A 113 -1.76 -0.56 -5.74
N LYS A 114 -1.33 0.59 -5.21
CA LYS A 114 -1.20 0.79 -3.76
C LYS A 114 -2.51 0.67 -2.96
N PRO A 115 -3.70 1.06 -3.50
CA PRO A 115 -4.98 0.82 -2.84
C PRO A 115 -5.25 -0.64 -2.48
N ASN A 116 -4.66 -1.61 -3.20
CA ASN A 116 -4.84 -3.04 -2.90
C ASN A 116 -4.42 -3.36 -1.46
N SER A 117 -3.30 -2.83 -0.99
CA SER A 117 -2.85 -3.01 0.40
C SER A 117 -3.40 -1.93 1.34
N ALA A 118 -3.57 -0.69 0.88
CA ALA A 118 -4.08 0.40 1.71
C ALA A 118 -5.48 0.11 2.28
N VAL A 119 -6.38 -0.43 1.45
CA VAL A 119 -7.75 -0.81 1.87
C VAL A 119 -7.71 -1.92 2.91
N ALA A 120 -6.89 -2.95 2.71
CA ALA A 120 -6.75 -4.04 3.67
C ALA A 120 -6.19 -3.56 5.02
N GLN A 121 -5.17 -2.69 5.00
CA GLN A 121 -4.60 -2.11 6.22
C GLN A 121 -5.59 -1.18 6.93
N ALA A 122 -6.30 -0.32 6.21
CA ALA A 122 -7.31 0.57 6.79
C ALA A 122 -8.46 -0.23 7.43
N TYR A 123 -8.96 -1.26 6.74
CA TYR A 123 -9.96 -2.18 7.29
C TYR A 123 -9.46 -2.85 8.58
N ALA A 124 -8.27 -3.46 8.56
CA ALA A 124 -7.70 -4.15 9.71
C ALA A 124 -7.54 -3.25 10.94
N ASN A 125 -7.14 -1.99 10.73
CA ASN A 125 -7.02 -1.00 11.80
C ASN A 125 -8.38 -0.52 12.31
N LYS A 126 -9.36 -0.34 11.41
CA LYS A 126 -10.73 0.01 11.80
C LYS A 126 -11.34 -1.06 12.71
N GLU A 127 -11.19 -2.33 12.35
CA GLU A 127 -11.67 -3.47 13.15
C GLU A 127 -10.94 -3.58 14.50
N ALA A 128 -9.69 -3.13 14.57
CA ALA A 128 -8.92 -3.08 15.81
C ALA A 128 -9.29 -1.87 16.71
N GLY A 129 -10.22 -1.01 16.29
CA GLY A 129 -10.64 0.17 17.04
C GLY A 129 -9.69 1.37 16.96
N VAL A 130 -8.74 1.35 16.01
CA VAL A 130 -7.84 2.49 15.74
C VAL A 130 -8.66 3.64 15.16
N GLU A 131 -8.31 4.88 15.55
CA GLU A 131 -9.01 6.08 15.09
C GLU A 131 -8.28 6.76 13.92
N ARG A 132 -6.93 6.66 13.90
CA ARG A 132 -6.07 7.35 12.94
C ARG A 132 -4.98 6.45 12.38
N LEU A 133 -4.65 6.64 11.10
CA LEU A 133 -3.43 6.13 10.50
C LEU A 133 -2.44 7.26 10.21
N SER A 134 -1.20 7.09 10.67
CA SER A 134 -0.07 7.91 10.24
C SER A 134 0.73 7.19 9.15
N THR A 135 1.32 7.94 8.23
CA THR A 135 2.19 7.37 7.21
C THR A 135 3.15 8.40 6.60
N GLU A 136 4.15 7.92 5.89
CA GLU A 136 5.03 8.71 5.06
C GLU A 136 4.55 8.77 3.61
N THR A 137 5.00 9.76 2.84
CA THR A 137 5.01 9.62 1.38
C THR A 137 6.09 10.46 0.70
N GLY A 138 6.71 9.90 -0.32
CA GLY A 138 7.60 10.65 -1.22
C GLY A 138 6.77 11.39 -2.28
N ALA A 139 6.62 10.75 -3.45
CA ALA A 139 5.90 11.34 -4.57
C ALA A 139 4.39 11.51 -4.35
N GLY A 140 3.81 10.89 -3.32
CA GLY A 140 2.38 10.98 -2.98
C GLY A 140 1.54 9.75 -3.33
N GLN A 141 2.05 8.77 -4.06
CA GLN A 141 1.26 7.59 -4.47
C GLN A 141 0.73 6.77 -3.28
N TRP A 142 1.57 6.54 -2.26
CA TRP A 142 1.16 5.79 -1.08
C TRP A 142 0.22 6.59 -0.20
N GLY A 143 0.56 7.86 0.09
CA GLY A 143 -0.32 8.75 0.83
C GLY A 143 -1.70 8.86 0.18
N SER A 144 -1.77 9.05 -1.16
CA SER A 144 -3.04 9.04 -1.91
C SER A 144 -3.85 7.75 -1.70
N ALA A 145 -3.20 6.59 -1.78
CA ALA A 145 -3.88 5.30 -1.58
C ALA A 145 -4.41 5.14 -0.15
N LEU A 146 -3.63 5.54 0.85
CA LEU A 146 -4.04 5.44 2.25
C LEU A 146 -5.13 6.46 2.59
N SER A 147 -5.04 7.70 2.09
CA SER A 147 -6.09 8.71 2.27
C SER A 147 -7.44 8.24 1.71
N LEU A 148 -7.44 7.63 0.52
CA LEU A 148 -8.64 7.01 -0.07
C LEU A 148 -9.19 5.91 0.85
N ALA A 149 -8.34 5.00 1.32
CA ALA A 149 -8.75 3.89 2.17
C ALA A 149 -9.29 4.36 3.52
N CYS A 150 -8.61 5.29 4.20
CA CYS A 150 -9.08 5.90 5.44
C CYS A 150 -10.45 6.57 5.27
N SER A 151 -10.67 7.28 4.15
CA SER A 151 -11.96 7.88 3.83
C SER A 151 -13.08 6.84 3.67
N MET A 152 -12.78 5.63 3.19
CA MET A 152 -13.77 4.56 3.03
C MET A 152 -14.19 3.94 4.37
N PHE A 153 -13.24 3.82 5.31
CA PHE A 153 -13.45 3.15 6.60
C PHE A 153 -13.67 4.10 7.79
N GLY A 154 -13.73 5.41 7.53
CA GLY A 154 -13.95 6.43 8.56
C GLY A 154 -12.81 6.46 9.58
N LEU A 155 -11.58 6.53 9.09
CA LEU A 155 -10.35 6.74 9.86
C LEU A 155 -9.76 8.11 9.53
N ASP A 156 -9.12 8.75 10.51
CA ASP A 156 -8.25 9.89 10.24
C ASP A 156 -7.01 9.43 9.46
N CYS A 157 -6.49 10.28 8.57
CA CYS A 157 -5.25 10.01 7.83
C CYS A 157 -4.27 11.19 8.00
N LEU A 158 -3.11 10.91 8.60
CA LEU A 158 -2.02 11.87 8.78
C LEU A 158 -0.83 11.46 7.90
N VAL A 159 -0.49 12.28 6.92
CA VAL A 159 0.56 11.98 5.94
C VAL A 159 1.74 12.93 6.11
N TYR A 160 2.91 12.40 6.42
CA TYR A 160 4.18 13.13 6.35
C TYR A 160 4.76 13.01 4.93
N MET A 161 4.67 14.09 4.15
CA MET A 161 5.15 14.12 2.77
C MET A 161 6.53 14.78 2.68
N VAL A 162 7.48 14.11 2.01
CA VAL A 162 8.85 14.62 1.81
C VAL A 162 8.82 16.03 1.26
N GLY A 163 9.52 16.97 1.91
CA GLY A 163 9.39 18.41 1.69
C GLY A 163 9.55 18.85 0.24
N ALA A 164 10.60 18.39 -0.44
CA ALA A 164 10.80 18.68 -1.86
C ALA A 164 9.64 18.17 -2.73
N SER A 165 9.08 17.00 -2.41
CA SER A 165 7.92 16.46 -3.13
C SER A 165 6.63 17.18 -2.78
N TYR A 166 6.44 17.58 -1.52
CA TYR A 166 5.31 18.39 -1.08
C TYR A 166 5.23 19.71 -1.85
N ASP A 167 6.38 20.37 -2.06
CA ASP A 167 6.47 21.64 -2.77
C ASP A 167 6.28 21.47 -4.29
N GLN A 168 6.92 20.46 -4.87
CA GLN A 168 6.95 20.26 -6.33
C GLN A 168 5.75 19.49 -6.89
N LYS A 169 5.03 18.72 -6.06
CA LYS A 169 3.92 17.85 -6.48
C LYS A 169 2.62 18.18 -5.75
N PRO A 170 2.14 19.45 -5.80
CA PRO A 170 0.99 19.90 -5.04
C PRO A 170 -0.31 19.17 -5.41
N TYR A 171 -0.43 18.65 -6.64
CA TYR A 171 -1.62 17.91 -7.06
C TYR A 171 -1.83 16.60 -6.31
N ARG A 172 -0.74 15.92 -5.91
CA ARG A 172 -0.85 14.70 -5.08
C ARG A 172 -1.25 15.04 -3.66
N ARG A 173 -0.78 16.17 -3.13
CA ARG A 173 -1.25 16.72 -1.86
C ARG A 173 -2.74 17.05 -1.91
N ALA A 174 -3.17 17.83 -2.91
CA ALA A 174 -4.57 18.20 -3.07
C ALA A 174 -5.49 16.98 -3.20
N MET A 175 -5.02 15.91 -3.86
CA MET A 175 -5.74 14.64 -3.94
C MET A 175 -5.91 13.97 -2.57
N MET A 176 -4.85 13.90 -1.76
CA MET A 176 -4.91 13.37 -0.39
C MET A 176 -5.87 14.20 0.49
N GLU A 177 -5.76 15.53 0.44
CA GLU A 177 -6.61 16.47 1.18
C GLU A 177 -8.09 16.37 0.76
N SER A 178 -8.37 16.08 -0.51
CA SER A 178 -9.74 15.87 -1.02
C SER A 178 -10.41 14.62 -0.44
N TRP A 179 -9.62 13.65 0.05
CA TRP A 179 -10.10 12.50 0.81
C TRP A 179 -9.99 12.70 2.33
N GLY A 180 -9.79 13.94 2.78
CA GLY A 180 -9.81 14.29 4.20
C GLY A 180 -8.49 14.06 4.94
N ALA A 181 -7.41 13.70 4.25
CA ALA A 181 -6.12 13.53 4.92
C ALA A 181 -5.48 14.87 5.28
N LYS A 182 -4.83 14.92 6.44
CA LYS A 182 -3.94 16.02 6.82
C LYS A 182 -2.54 15.72 6.30
N VAL A 183 -2.04 16.55 5.40
CA VAL A 183 -0.70 16.39 4.82
C VAL A 183 0.28 17.38 5.45
N ILE A 184 1.31 16.87 6.12
CA ILE A 184 2.37 17.65 6.74
C ILE A 184 3.63 17.57 5.87
N ARG A 185 4.26 18.72 5.63
CA ARG A 185 5.56 18.80 4.96
C ARG A 185 6.66 18.31 5.90
N SER A 186 7.42 17.29 5.50
CA SER A 186 8.55 16.72 6.27
C SER A 186 9.91 17.24 5.78
N PRO A 187 10.86 17.61 6.66
CA PRO A 187 10.78 17.57 8.12
C PRO A 187 9.84 18.64 8.65
N SER A 188 9.07 18.32 9.70
CA SER A 188 8.14 19.27 10.34
C SER A 188 8.61 19.71 11.73
N ASP A 189 7.93 20.70 12.30
CA ASP A 189 8.10 21.10 13.70
C ASP A 189 7.15 20.35 14.66
N THR A 190 6.28 19.49 14.13
CA THR A 190 5.22 18.79 14.88
C THR A 190 5.72 17.59 15.68
N THR A 191 6.94 17.11 15.40
CA THR A 191 7.57 15.93 16.03
C THR A 191 9.03 16.26 16.40
N GLU A 192 9.61 15.51 17.34
CA GLU A 192 11.03 15.63 17.66
C GLU A 192 11.92 15.12 16.52
N ALA A 193 11.51 14.03 15.87
CA ALA A 193 12.15 13.51 14.67
C ALA A 193 12.25 14.58 13.57
N GLY A 194 11.19 15.35 13.34
CA GLY A 194 11.20 16.46 12.39
C GLY A 194 12.09 17.62 12.84
N ARG A 195 11.95 18.08 14.09
CA ARG A 195 12.76 19.20 14.64
C ARG A 195 14.26 18.90 14.62
N SER A 196 14.66 17.68 14.95
CA SER A 196 16.08 17.26 14.92
C SER A 196 16.69 17.26 13.52
N GLN A 197 15.85 17.27 12.47
CA GLN A 197 16.25 17.23 11.06
C GLN A 197 16.02 18.57 10.34
N ALA A 198 15.85 19.67 11.07
CA ALA A 198 15.60 21.00 10.50
C ALA A 198 16.72 21.49 9.54
N SER A 199 17.94 20.98 9.67
CA SER A 199 19.06 21.23 8.75
C SER A 199 18.89 20.59 7.37
N HIS A 200 17.88 19.71 7.18
CA HIS A 200 17.58 18.99 5.94
C HIS A 200 16.24 19.46 5.33
N PRO A 201 16.12 20.72 4.86
CA PRO A 201 14.83 21.34 4.54
C PRO A 201 14.08 20.70 3.35
N THR A 202 14.76 19.93 2.51
CA THR A 202 14.14 19.15 1.42
C THR A 202 13.49 17.86 1.90
N GLY A 203 13.86 17.39 3.10
CA GLY A 203 13.42 16.13 3.67
C GLY A 203 13.97 14.90 2.94
N SER A 204 13.64 13.74 3.49
CA SER A 204 13.87 12.43 2.87
C SER A 204 12.74 11.50 3.29
N LEU A 205 12.61 10.37 2.59
CA LEU A 205 11.61 9.37 2.97
C LEU A 205 11.88 8.85 4.39
N GLY A 206 13.15 8.65 4.76
CA GLY A 206 13.51 8.21 6.11
C GLY A 206 13.08 9.18 7.20
N ILE A 207 13.20 10.50 6.98
CA ILE A 207 12.75 11.50 7.95
C ILE A 207 11.23 11.43 8.10
N ALA A 208 10.50 11.37 6.98
CA ALA A 208 9.04 11.27 7.00
C ALA A 208 8.54 9.98 7.68
N ILE A 209 9.25 8.86 7.51
CA ILE A 209 8.99 7.61 8.24
C ILE A 209 9.16 7.84 9.74
N SER A 210 10.28 8.42 10.16
CA SER A 210 10.54 8.67 11.58
C SER A 210 9.46 9.53 12.23
N GLU A 211 8.98 10.59 11.54
CA GLU A 211 7.89 11.43 12.06
C GLU A 211 6.57 10.66 12.15
N ALA A 212 6.22 9.86 11.14
CA ALA A 212 4.99 9.08 11.14
C ALA A 212 4.99 8.00 12.23
N VAL A 213 6.12 7.32 12.42
CA VAL A 213 6.30 6.31 13.47
C VAL A 213 6.31 6.94 14.86
N GLU A 214 6.94 8.12 15.05
CA GLU A 214 6.91 8.84 16.34
C GLU A 214 5.47 9.15 16.78
N VAL A 215 4.62 9.61 15.85
CA VAL A 215 3.21 9.88 16.16
C VAL A 215 2.46 8.60 16.52
N ALA A 216 2.64 7.51 15.77
CA ALA A 216 1.96 6.24 16.06
C ALA A 216 2.39 5.66 17.42
N ALA A 217 3.70 5.62 17.68
CA ALA A 217 4.23 5.10 18.94
C ALA A 217 3.84 5.96 20.17
N GLY A 218 3.51 7.24 19.96
CA GLY A 218 3.13 8.17 21.02
C GLY A 218 1.64 8.25 21.33
N ASP A 219 0.78 7.64 20.52
CA ASP A 219 -0.68 7.76 20.64
C ASP A 219 -1.36 6.38 20.42
N PRO A 220 -1.96 5.76 21.45
CA PRO A 220 -2.58 4.44 21.32
C PRO A 220 -3.79 4.41 20.36
N ALA A 221 -4.34 5.57 19.98
CA ALA A 221 -5.39 5.68 18.98
C ALA A 221 -4.87 5.79 17.54
N THR A 222 -3.55 5.83 17.34
CA THR A 222 -2.90 5.99 16.04
C THR A 222 -1.98 4.81 15.72
N ASN A 223 -2.19 4.16 14.58
CA ASN A 223 -1.24 3.18 14.05
C ASN A 223 -0.49 3.71 12.83
N TYR A 224 0.66 3.11 12.55
CA TYR A 224 1.45 3.41 11.37
C TYR A 224 1.08 2.44 10.23
N ALA A 225 0.90 2.97 9.02
CA ALA A 225 0.66 2.16 7.82
C ALA A 225 1.82 2.32 6.84
N LEU A 226 2.31 1.20 6.29
CA LEU A 226 3.43 1.17 5.35
C LEU A 226 3.02 0.53 4.03
N GLY A 227 3.41 1.17 2.93
CA GLY A 227 2.98 0.77 1.58
C GLY A 227 3.91 -0.15 0.82
N SER A 228 4.94 -0.73 1.46
CA SER A 228 5.99 -1.50 0.79
C SER A 228 6.68 -2.49 1.75
N VAL A 229 7.54 -3.34 1.19
CA VAL A 229 8.54 -4.23 1.82
C VAL A 229 8.06 -5.32 2.80
N LEU A 230 6.86 -5.19 3.38
CA LEU A 230 6.29 -6.17 4.33
C LEU A 230 5.61 -7.34 3.60
N ASN A 231 5.62 -8.53 4.20
CA ASN A 231 5.01 -9.73 3.64
C ASN A 231 3.53 -9.53 3.38
N HIS A 232 2.78 -8.95 4.33
CA HIS A 232 1.35 -8.69 4.16
C HIS A 232 1.09 -7.68 3.03
N VAL A 233 2.00 -6.75 2.75
CA VAL A 233 1.87 -5.84 1.61
C VAL A 233 1.96 -6.64 0.31
N CYS A 234 2.91 -7.56 0.18
CA CYS A 234 3.03 -8.43 -0.99
C CYS A 234 1.82 -9.38 -1.12
N LEU A 235 1.37 -9.98 -0.02
CA LEU A 235 0.17 -10.80 0.08
C LEU A 235 -1.05 -10.06 -0.52
N HIS A 236 -1.32 -8.84 -0.06
CA HIS A 236 -2.44 -8.03 -0.53
C HIS A 236 -2.37 -7.70 -2.03
N GLN A 237 -1.17 -7.69 -2.62
CA GLN A 237 -0.98 -7.40 -4.05
C GLN A 237 -1.21 -8.63 -4.94
N THR A 238 -1.32 -9.83 -4.40
CA THR A 238 -1.47 -11.06 -5.20
C THR A 238 -2.76 -11.12 -6.01
N VAL A 239 -3.78 -10.33 -5.67
CA VAL A 239 -4.98 -10.12 -6.53
C VAL A 239 -4.62 -9.70 -7.95
N ILE A 240 -3.49 -8.99 -8.14
CA ILE A 240 -2.98 -8.61 -9.46
C ILE A 240 -2.64 -9.84 -10.29
N GLY A 241 -1.88 -10.77 -9.70
CA GLY A 241 -1.43 -11.98 -10.36
C GLY A 241 -2.58 -12.94 -10.63
N GLN A 242 -3.47 -13.14 -9.66
CA GLN A 242 -4.64 -14.00 -9.80
C GLN A 242 -5.53 -13.54 -10.96
N GLU A 243 -5.85 -12.25 -11.03
CA GLU A 243 -6.62 -11.72 -12.15
C GLU A 243 -5.87 -11.80 -13.48
N ALA A 244 -4.56 -11.55 -13.48
CA ALA A 244 -3.76 -11.65 -14.70
C ALA A 244 -3.75 -13.08 -15.26
N ILE A 245 -3.68 -14.09 -14.39
CA ILE A 245 -3.79 -15.52 -14.76
C ILE A 245 -5.16 -15.80 -15.37
N ALA A 246 -6.24 -15.31 -14.76
CA ALA A 246 -7.60 -15.52 -15.28
C ALA A 246 -7.89 -14.76 -16.60
N GLN A 247 -7.10 -13.73 -16.93
CA GLN A 247 -7.24 -12.94 -18.16
C GLN A 247 -6.44 -13.48 -19.35
N LEU A 248 -5.47 -14.37 -19.12
CA LEU A 248 -4.59 -14.96 -20.13
C LEU A 248 -5.16 -16.27 -20.67
#